data_AF-A0A433X8D8-F1
#
_entry.id   AF-A0A433X8D8-F1
#
_cell.length_a   1.000
_cell.length_b   1.000
_cell.length_c   1.000
_cell.angle_alpha   90.00
_cell.angle_beta   90.00
_cell.angle_gamma   90.00
#
_symmetry.space_group_name_H-M   'P 1'
#
loop_
_entity.id
_entity.type
_entity.pdbx_description
1 polymer ?
#
loop_
_entity_poly.entity_id
_entity_poly.type
_entity_poly.pdbx_seq_one_letter_code
_entity_poly.pdbx_strand_id
1 'polypeptide(L)'
;MARAGRRIRGRSGFGAAEAGTAAIEFAILVPVFLLFICGILAYGIYFGASHSIQQIAADAARTSIAGLSRAERDQLVADFISSNAGAYVLISPAALSYEIGDKPDDPSQYLVTIRYDASRLPIWNLYLPLPLPDRMISYSSTIRRGGL
;
A
#
# COMPACT_ATOMS: atom_id res chain seq x y z
N MET A 1 42.27 21.99 73.10
CA MET A 1 42.85 20.87 72.32
C MET A 1 41.74 19.94 71.84
N ALA A 2 41.87 19.46 70.60
CA ALA A 2 41.31 18.23 70.01
C ALA A 2 39.82 18.15 69.55
N ARG A 3 39.63 18.59 68.30
CA ARG A 3 39.08 17.87 67.12
C ARG A 3 37.62 17.38 67.07
N ALA A 4 36.92 18.00 66.10
CA ALA A 4 35.74 17.55 65.37
C ALA A 4 35.79 16.09 64.85
N GLY A 5 34.61 15.46 64.79
CA GLY A 5 34.41 14.08 64.33
C GLY A 5 33.15 13.84 63.50
N ARG A 6 33.05 14.54 62.36
CA ARG A 6 32.58 14.06 61.03
C ARG A 6 31.19 13.39 60.93
N ARG A 7 30.21 14.16 60.42
CA ARG A 7 29.00 13.65 59.71
C ARG A 7 29.44 12.69 58.58
N ILE A 8 29.05 11.42 58.66
CA ILE A 8 29.18 10.52 57.52
C ILE A 8 28.01 10.75 56.58
N ARG A 9 28.38 11.44 55.49
CA ARG A 9 27.69 11.70 54.24
C ARG A 9 26.87 10.47 53.77
N GLY A 10 25.60 10.69 53.47
CA GLY A 10 24.75 9.69 52.83
C GLY A 10 25.39 9.19 51.54
N ARG A 11 25.55 7.87 51.43
CA ARG A 11 25.87 7.21 50.17
C ARG A 11 24.59 7.27 49.33
N SER A 12 24.49 8.25 48.43
CA SER A 12 23.61 8.13 47.27
C SER A 12 24.15 6.97 46.44
N GLY A 13 23.60 5.78 46.69
CA GLY A 13 23.93 4.57 45.96
C GLY A 13 23.62 4.75 44.48
N PHE A 14 24.41 4.07 43.65
CA PHE A 14 24.36 4.04 42.19
C PHE A 14 23.05 3.44 41.66
N GLY A 15 21.91 4.06 41.90
CA GLY A 15 20.67 3.82 41.16
C GLY A 15 20.69 4.42 39.74
N ALA A 16 21.87 4.86 39.28
CA ALA A 16 22.06 5.66 38.07
C ALA A 16 22.74 4.90 36.91
N ALA A 17 23.07 3.62 37.06
CA ALA A 17 23.83 2.88 36.03
C ALA A 17 22.94 2.09 35.05
N GLU A 18 21.84 1.47 35.49
CA GLU A 18 20.98 0.68 34.59
C GLU A 18 20.10 1.56 33.68
N ALA A 19 19.53 2.64 34.21
CA ALA A 19 18.70 3.55 33.44
C ALA A 19 19.46 4.25 32.30
N GLY A 20 20.75 4.55 32.51
CA GLY A 20 21.61 5.14 31.48
C GLY A 20 21.92 4.16 30.34
N THR A 21 22.20 2.90 30.66
CA THR A 21 22.42 1.84 29.66
C THR A 21 21.15 1.56 28.85
N ALA A 22 19.99 1.44 29.52
CA ALA A 22 18.70 1.24 28.84
C ALA A 22 18.35 2.40 27.90
N ALA A 23 18.69 3.65 28.26
CA ALA A 23 18.47 4.81 27.39
C ALA A 23 19.31 4.73 26.11
N ILE A 24 20.55 4.24 26.19
CA ILE A 24 21.44 4.06 25.03
C ILE A 24 20.94 2.92 24.14
N GLU A 25 20.55 1.78 24.73
CA GLU A 25 19.98 0.65 23.99
C GLU A 25 18.71 1.06 23.24
N PHE A 26 17.81 1.79 23.89
CA PHE A 26 16.61 2.34 23.26
C PHE A 26 16.95 3.29 22.11
N ALA A 27 17.92 4.19 22.29
CA ALA A 27 18.32 5.14 21.25
C ALA A 27 18.86 4.46 19.98
N ILE A 28 19.44 3.26 20.10
CA ILE A 28 19.93 2.46 18.97
C ILE A 28 18.81 1.62 18.35
N LEU A 29 17.96 1.00 19.18
CA LEU A 29 16.90 0.09 18.70
C LEU A 29 15.73 0.83 18.06
N VAL A 30 15.33 1.99 18.60
CA VAL A 30 14.14 2.72 18.14
C VAL A 30 14.22 3.15 16.68
N PRO A 31 15.34 3.73 16.18
CA PRO A 31 15.43 4.06 14.76
C PRO A 31 15.20 2.85 13.85
N VAL A 32 15.77 1.69 14.21
CA VAL A 32 15.61 0.44 13.45
C VAL A 32 14.17 -0.07 13.55
N PHE A 33 13.57 -0.02 14.74
CA PHE A 33 12.18 -0.40 14.96
C PHE A 33 11.21 0.48 14.17
N LEU A 34 11.42 1.80 14.17
CA LEU A 34 10.63 2.74 13.40
C LEU A 34 10.79 2.52 11.89
N LEU A 35 11.99 2.18 11.42
CA LEU A 35 12.23 1.76 10.03
C LEU A 35 11.37 0.55 9.66
N PHE A 36 11.32 -0.47 10.53
CA PHE A 36 10.46 -1.64 10.30
C PHE A 36 8.98 -1.29 10.28
N ILE A 37 8.48 -0.50 11.25
CA ILE A 37 7.08 -0.07 11.27
C ILE A 37 6.73 0.71 10.00
N CYS A 38 7.56 1.69 9.62
CA CYS A 38 7.35 2.49 8.42
C CYS A 38 7.35 1.61 7.16
N GLY A 39 8.27 0.65 7.07
CA GLY A 39 8.32 -0.34 5.99
C GLY A 39 7.04 -1.16 5.91
N ILE A 40 6.59 -1.75 7.03
CA ILE A 40 5.36 -2.55 7.10
C ILE A 40 4.15 -1.73 6.68
N LEU A 41 4.02 -0.49 7.15
CA LEU A 41 2.92 0.39 6.77
C LEU A 41 2.97 0.77 5.29
N ALA A 42 4.14 1.16 4.78
CA ALA A 42 4.31 1.54 3.38
C ALA A 42 3.94 0.39 2.43
N TYR A 43 4.49 -0.80 2.68
CA TYR A 43 4.20 -1.97 1.87
C TYR A 43 2.76 -2.47 2.07
N GLY A 44 2.21 -2.40 3.29
CA GLY A 44 0.81 -2.75 3.55
C GLY A 44 -0.17 -1.91 2.74
N ILE A 45 0.06 -0.59 2.69
CA ILE A 45 -0.77 0.33 1.89
C ILE A 45 -0.59 0.06 0.39
N TYR A 46 0.65 -0.11 -0.08
CA TYR A 46 0.92 -0.40 -1.48
C TYR A 46 0.28 -1.72 -1.94
N PHE A 47 0.41 -2.78 -1.14
CA PHE A 47 -0.21 -4.08 -1.43
C PHE A 47 -1.73 -4.02 -1.36
N GLY A 48 -2.31 -3.27 -0.40
CA GLY A 48 -3.75 -3.05 -0.33
C GLY A 48 -4.30 -2.36 -1.59
N ALA A 49 -3.61 -1.33 -2.07
CA ALA A 49 -3.96 -0.66 -3.33
C ALA A 49 -3.81 -1.61 -4.52
N SER A 50 -2.70 -2.35 -4.59
CA SER A 50 -2.44 -3.34 -5.65
C SER A 50 -3.53 -4.39 -5.73
N HIS A 51 -3.96 -4.92 -4.58
CA HIS A 51 -5.04 -5.90 -4.51
C HIS A 51 -6.39 -5.30 -4.94
N SER A 52 -6.67 -4.07 -4.54
CA SER A 52 -7.87 -3.36 -4.97
C SER A 52 -7.91 -3.22 -6.51
N ILE A 53 -6.79 -2.86 -7.15
CA ILE A 53 -6.69 -2.78 -8.61
C ILE A 53 -6.92 -4.14 -9.29
N GLN A 54 -6.38 -5.22 -8.71
CA GLN A 54 -6.61 -6.59 -9.20
C GLN A 54 -8.11 -6.97 -9.13
N GLN A 55 -8.76 -6.66 -8.01
CA GLN A 55 -10.19 -6.92 -7.83
C GLN A 55 -11.04 -6.11 -8.81
N ILE A 56 -10.78 -4.81 -8.96
CA ILE A 56 -11.48 -3.95 -9.91
C ILE A 56 -11.38 -4.52 -11.33
N ALA A 57 -10.17 -4.86 -11.79
CA ALA A 57 -9.96 -5.41 -13.13
C ALA A 57 -10.69 -6.73 -13.34
N ALA A 58 -10.68 -7.62 -12.34
CA ALA A 58 -11.35 -8.92 -12.42
C ALA A 58 -12.87 -8.78 -12.46
N ASP A 59 -13.44 -7.92 -11.63
CA ASP A 59 -14.89 -7.68 -11.58
C ASP A 59 -15.37 -6.92 -12.81
N ALA A 60 -14.58 -5.98 -13.31
CA ALA A 60 -14.80 -5.28 -14.58
C ALA A 60 -14.80 -6.26 -15.75
N ALA A 61 -13.80 -7.16 -15.84
CA ALA A 61 -13.76 -8.20 -16.85
C ALA A 61 -14.97 -9.14 -16.75
N ARG A 62 -15.39 -9.52 -15.54
CA ARG A 62 -16.58 -10.35 -15.33
C ARG A 62 -17.86 -9.67 -15.80
N THR A 63 -17.98 -8.36 -15.59
CA THR A 63 -19.13 -7.57 -16.01
C THR A 63 -19.30 -7.57 -17.53
N SER A 64 -18.21 -7.68 -18.28
CA SER A 64 -18.26 -7.81 -19.75
C SER A 64 -19.00 -9.07 -20.25
N ILE A 65 -19.17 -10.11 -19.41
CA ILE A 65 -19.87 -11.34 -19.84
C ILE A 65 -21.33 -11.04 -20.26
N ALA A 66 -21.97 -10.06 -19.63
CA ALA A 66 -23.37 -9.75 -19.90
C ALA A 66 -23.60 -9.06 -21.27
N GLY A 67 -22.55 -8.53 -21.90
CA GLY A 67 -22.68 -7.79 -23.15
C GLY A 67 -22.69 -8.68 -24.39
N LEU A 68 -23.72 -8.52 -25.22
CA LEU A 68 -23.93 -9.29 -26.44
C LEU A 68 -23.10 -8.76 -27.61
N SER A 69 -22.82 -7.46 -27.62
CA SER A 69 -21.95 -6.80 -28.61
C SER A 69 -20.67 -6.25 -27.98
N ARG A 70 -19.65 -5.94 -28.80
CA ARG A 70 -18.42 -5.29 -28.32
C ARG A 70 -18.72 -3.95 -27.65
N ALA A 71 -19.53 -3.11 -28.30
CA ALA A 71 -19.89 -1.80 -27.77
C ALA A 71 -20.63 -1.90 -26.42
N GLU A 72 -21.51 -2.90 -26.28
CA GLU A 72 -22.22 -3.14 -25.03
C GLU A 72 -21.29 -3.62 -23.91
N ARG A 73 -20.31 -4.49 -24.22
CA ARG A 73 -19.27 -4.88 -23.25
C ARG A 73 -18.43 -3.70 -22.81
N ASP A 74 -17.97 -2.89 -23.77
CA ASP A 74 -17.16 -1.69 -23.50
C ASP A 74 -17.93 -0.74 -22.56
N GLN A 75 -19.22 -0.52 -22.83
CA GLN A 75 -20.10 0.31 -22.02
C GLN A 75 -20.30 -0.27 -20.61
N LEU A 76 -20.66 -1.55 -20.49
CA LEU A 76 -20.88 -2.22 -19.20
C LEU A 76 -19.64 -2.16 -18.30
N VAL A 77 -18.46 -2.35 -18.90
CA VAL A 77 -17.19 -2.28 -18.17
C VAL A 77 -16.86 -0.84 -17.75
N ALA A 78 -17.05 0.14 -18.64
CA ALA A 78 -16.82 1.55 -18.30
C ALA A 78 -17.77 2.03 -17.18
N ASP A 79 -19.04 1.64 -17.24
CA ASP A 79 -20.05 1.96 -16.23
C ASP A 79 -19.72 1.30 -14.89
N PHE A 80 -19.25 0.05 -14.92
CA PHE A 80 -18.78 -0.63 -13.71
C PHE A 80 -17.61 0.10 -13.06
N ILE A 81 -16.55 0.42 -13.82
CA ILE A 81 -15.35 1.07 -13.28
C ILE A 81 -15.72 2.45 -12.71
N SER A 82 -16.48 3.26 -13.44
CA SER A 82 -16.88 4.60 -12.98
C SER A 82 -17.74 4.57 -11.72
N SER A 83 -18.64 3.59 -11.60
CA SER A 83 -19.56 3.48 -10.46
C SER A 83 -18.93 2.84 -9.22
N ASN A 84 -17.95 1.95 -9.39
CA ASN A 84 -17.45 1.09 -8.30
C ASN A 84 -16.01 1.39 -7.86
N ALA A 85 -15.18 2.05 -8.68
CA ALA A 85 -13.78 2.30 -8.32
C ALA A 85 -13.63 3.10 -7.01
N GLY A 86 -14.56 4.02 -6.73
CA GLY A 86 -14.56 4.83 -5.50
C GLY A 86 -14.93 4.07 -4.22
N ALA A 87 -15.43 2.84 -4.33
CA ALA A 87 -15.77 2.03 -3.15
C ALA A 87 -14.51 1.43 -2.47
N TYR A 88 -13.37 1.43 -3.14
CA TYR A 88 -12.11 0.89 -2.62
C TYR A 88 -11.33 1.98 -1.87
N VAL A 89 -11.11 1.79 -0.56
CA VAL A 89 -10.60 2.84 0.36
C VAL A 89 -9.24 3.45 -0.03
N LEU A 90 -8.38 2.70 -0.72
CA LEU A 90 -7.05 3.16 -1.14
C LEU A 90 -7.01 3.67 -2.59
N ILE A 91 -8.16 3.69 -3.27
CA ILE A 91 -8.26 4.03 -4.69
C ILE A 91 -8.96 5.38 -4.86
N SER A 92 -8.26 6.32 -5.49
CA SER A 92 -8.85 7.55 -6.00
C SER A 92 -9.22 7.35 -7.48
N PRO A 93 -10.51 7.47 -7.87
CA PRO A 93 -10.91 7.34 -9.28
C PRO A 93 -10.16 8.30 -10.22
N ALA A 94 -9.80 9.49 -9.74
CA ALA A 94 -9.04 10.48 -10.50
C ALA A 94 -7.57 10.10 -10.77
N ALA A 95 -7.07 9.01 -10.18
CA ALA A 95 -5.73 8.46 -10.43
C ALA A 95 -5.79 7.12 -11.19
N LEU A 96 -7.00 6.70 -11.59
CA LEU A 96 -7.23 5.47 -12.32
C LEU A 96 -7.37 5.76 -13.81
N SER A 97 -6.72 4.94 -14.64
CA SER A 97 -6.91 4.89 -16.08
C SER A 97 -7.13 3.45 -16.51
N TYR A 98 -7.79 3.23 -17.63
CA TYR A 98 -8.11 1.89 -18.10
C TYR A 98 -8.06 1.76 -19.61
N GLU A 99 -7.77 0.55 -20.06
CA GLU A 99 -7.88 0.10 -21.46
C GLU A 99 -8.75 -1.13 -21.49
N ILE A 100 -9.77 -1.12 -22.35
CA ILE A 100 -10.76 -2.18 -22.47
C ILE A 100 -10.97 -2.52 -23.95
N GLY A 101 -11.30 -3.77 -24.22
CA GLY A 101 -11.66 -4.22 -25.55
C GLY A 101 -11.33 -5.69 -25.79
N ASP A 102 -11.40 -6.12 -27.04
CA ASP A 102 -10.96 -7.46 -27.42
C ASP A 102 -9.43 -7.55 -27.31
N LYS A 103 -8.94 -8.71 -26.85
CA LYS A 103 -7.50 -8.93 -26.70
C LYS A 103 -6.84 -8.95 -28.10
N PRO A 104 -5.78 -8.15 -28.35
CA PRO A 104 -5.19 -8.01 -29.68
C PRO A 104 -4.75 -9.32 -30.34
N ASP A 105 -4.17 -10.22 -29.54
CA ASP A 105 -3.63 -11.51 -30.02
C ASP A 105 -4.68 -12.65 -30.01
N ASP A 106 -5.81 -12.46 -29.34
CA ASP A 106 -6.88 -13.46 -29.24
C ASP A 106 -8.25 -12.78 -29.07
N PRO A 107 -8.93 -12.43 -30.18
CA PRO A 107 -10.23 -11.76 -30.15
C PRO A 107 -11.37 -12.57 -29.52
N SER A 108 -11.13 -13.86 -29.20
CA SER A 108 -12.08 -14.66 -28.42
C SER A 108 -12.08 -14.31 -26.93
N GLN A 109 -11.10 -13.50 -26.49
CA GLN A 109 -10.99 -12.98 -25.13
C GLN A 109 -11.23 -11.48 -25.10
N TYR A 110 -11.96 -11.04 -24.08
CA TYR A 110 -12.10 -9.65 -23.73
C TYR A 110 -11.06 -9.30 -22.65
N LEU A 111 -10.35 -8.20 -22.82
CA LEU A 111 -9.25 -7.73 -21.99
C LEU A 111 -9.66 -6.44 -21.26
N VAL A 112 -9.43 -6.41 -19.96
CA VAL A 112 -9.54 -5.21 -19.13
C VAL A 112 -8.20 -4.97 -18.46
N THR A 113 -7.58 -3.84 -18.76
CA THR A 113 -6.35 -3.38 -18.11
C THR A 113 -6.67 -2.14 -17.29
N ILE A 114 -6.36 -2.19 -16.00
CA ILE A 114 -6.49 -1.07 -15.07
C ILE A 114 -5.09 -0.62 -14.68
N ARG A 115 -4.87 0.70 -14.74
CA ARG A 115 -3.64 1.36 -14.29
C ARG A 115 -3.97 2.38 -13.22
N TYR A 116 -3.14 2.44 -12.19
CA TYR A 116 -3.30 3.34 -11.07
C TYR A 116 -2.01 4.07 -10.76
N ASP A 117 -2.09 5.40 -10.73
CA ASP A 117 -1.02 6.26 -10.25
C ASP A 117 -0.99 6.22 -8.71
N ALA A 118 -0.12 5.36 -8.19
CA ALA A 118 0.09 5.17 -6.76
C ALA A 118 0.79 6.37 -6.12
N SER A 119 1.28 7.36 -6.86
CA SER A 119 1.94 8.57 -6.31
C SER A 119 1.06 9.35 -5.32
N ARG A 120 -0.26 9.14 -5.36
CA ARG A 120 -1.22 9.74 -4.42
C ARG A 120 -1.37 8.99 -3.10
N LEU A 121 -0.79 7.80 -2.96
CA LEU A 121 -0.80 7.07 -1.69
C LEU A 121 0.09 7.79 -0.65
N PRO A 122 -0.25 7.74 0.64
CA PRO A 122 0.49 8.45 1.69
C PRO A 122 1.92 7.93 1.89
N ILE A 123 2.28 6.79 1.30
CA ILE A 123 3.59 6.13 1.44
C ILE A 123 4.75 6.98 0.91
N TRP A 124 4.49 7.88 -0.04
CA TRP A 124 5.54 8.70 -0.69
C TRP A 124 6.03 9.86 0.19
N ASN A 125 5.30 10.20 1.24
CA ASN A 125 5.65 11.26 2.18
C ASN A 125 6.44 10.76 3.40
N LEU A 126 6.84 9.48 3.41
CA LEU A 126 7.56 8.93 4.55
C LEU A 126 9.00 9.46 4.67
N TYR A 127 9.62 10.01 3.61
CA TYR A 127 11.00 10.55 3.59
C TYR A 127 12.12 9.63 4.13
N LEU A 128 11.80 8.40 4.55
CA LEU A 128 12.78 7.39 4.92
C LEU A 128 13.39 6.74 3.66
N PRO A 129 14.67 6.35 3.68
CA PRO A 129 15.32 5.61 2.59
C PRO A 129 14.81 4.16 2.55
N LEU A 130 13.57 4.00 2.09
CA LEU A 130 12.95 2.70 1.86
C LEU A 130 13.02 2.38 0.36
N PRO A 131 13.34 1.13 -0.04
CA PRO A 131 13.21 0.71 -1.43
C PRO A 131 11.72 0.63 -1.78
N LEU A 132 11.17 1.68 -2.37
CA LEU A 132 9.75 1.71 -2.71
C LEU A 132 9.51 1.04 -4.08
N PRO A 133 8.34 0.38 -4.27
CA PRO A 133 7.93 -0.17 -5.57
C PRO A 133 7.77 0.91 -6.66
N ASP A 134 7.37 0.49 -7.86
CA ASP A 134 6.97 1.43 -8.92
C ASP A 134 5.74 2.26 -8.50
N ARG A 135 5.63 3.48 -9.01
CA ARG A 135 4.49 4.39 -8.80
C ARG A 135 3.31 4.04 -9.69
N MET A 136 3.50 3.24 -10.72
CA MET A 136 2.42 2.78 -11.57
C MET A 136 2.06 1.33 -11.25
N ILE A 137 0.88 1.12 -10.69
CA ILE A 137 0.30 -0.21 -10.53
C ILE A 137 -0.51 -0.51 -11.77
N SER A 138 -0.21 -1.62 -12.45
CA SER A 138 -0.95 -2.07 -13.64
C SER A 138 -1.37 -3.52 -13.45
N TYR A 139 -2.63 -3.82 -13.75
CA TYR A 139 -3.13 -5.20 -13.77
C TYR A 139 -4.10 -5.41 -14.92
N SER A 140 -4.00 -6.58 -15.54
CA SER A 140 -4.81 -6.99 -16.67
C SER A 140 -5.57 -8.25 -16.32
N SER A 141 -6.88 -8.26 -16.59
CA SER A 141 -7.75 -9.42 -16.48
C SER A 141 -8.36 -9.73 -17.85
N THR A 142 -8.39 -11.00 -18.22
CA THR A 142 -9.05 -11.44 -19.45
C THR A 142 -10.17 -12.40 -19.13
N ILE A 143 -11.21 -12.38 -19.97
CA ILE A 143 -12.28 -13.36 -19.92
C ILE A 143 -12.60 -13.85 -21.31
N ARG A 144 -12.83 -15.16 -21.44
CA ARG A 144 -13.28 -15.72 -22.71
C ARG A 144 -14.71 -15.30 -22.96
N ARG A 145 -15.00 -14.85 -24.18
CA ARG A 145 -16.36 -14.53 -24.59
C ARG A 145 -17.21 -15.80 -24.53
N GLY A 146 -18.33 -15.75 -23.81
CA GLY A 146 -19.33 -16.80 -23.84
C GLY A 146 -20.10 -16.76 -25.17
N GLY A 147 -20.43 -17.92 -25.73
CA GLY A 147 -21.22 -18.05 -26.96
C GLY A 147 -20.44 -18.55 -28.17
N LEU A 148 -20.42 -19.87 -28.34
CA LEU A 148 -20.79 -20.55 -29.58
C LEU A 148 -21.86 -21.58 -29.22
#